data_AF-Q3Z9J6-F1
#
_entry.id   AF-Q3Z9J6-F1
#
_cell.length_a   1.000
_cell.length_b   1.000
_cell.length_c   1.000
_cell.angle_alpha   90.00
_cell.angle_beta   90.00
_cell.angle_gamma   90.00
#
_symmetry.space_group_name_H-M   'P 1'
#
loop_
_entity.id
_entity.type
_entity.pdbx_description
1 polymer ?
#
loop_
_entity_poly.entity_id
_entity_poly.type
_entity_poly.pdbx_seq_one_letter_code
_entity_poly.pdbx_strand_id
1 'polypeptide(L)' 'MEIKRAVLKVFNSVAYTASIQLAGDYKSMLEEVKVARNIPAAEMLAGRNLGVWFFDDHNTKDTLVIAVYS' A
#
# COMPACT_ATOMS: atom_id res chain seq x y z
N MET A 1 8.27 9.30 -9.75
CA MET A 1 7.20 8.38 -10.19
C MET A 1 7.79 7.00 -10.34
N GLU A 2 7.59 6.16 -9.33
CA GLU A 2 8.12 4.80 -9.28
C GLU A 2 7.12 3.84 -8.63
N ILE A 3 7.27 2.54 -8.93
CA ILE A 3 6.53 1.49 -8.25
C ILE A 3 7.45 0.82 -7.24
N LYS A 4 7.05 0.84 -5.96
CA LYS A 4 7.76 0.14 -4.89
C LYS A 4 6.99 -1.07 -4.42
N ARG A 5 7.74 -2.06 -3.93
CA ARG A 5 7.17 -3.18 -3.18
C ARG A 5 6.88 -2.75 -1.75
N ALA A 6 5.74 -3.16 -1.23
CA ALA A 6 5.41 -3.00 0.18
C ALA A 6 4.76 -4.29 0.73
N VAL A 7 4.64 -4.37 2.04
CA VAL A 7 3.89 -5.42 2.74
C VAL A 7 2.70 -4.78 3.42
N LEU A 8 1.51 -5.35 3.21
CA LEU A 8 0.30 -4.91 3.87
C LEU A 8 0.38 -5.20 5.37
N LYS A 9 0.14 -4.19 6.22
CA LYS A 9 0.05 -4.36 7.67
C LYS A 9 -1.39 -4.38 8.14
N VAL A 10 -2.16 -3.37 7.76
CA VAL A 10 -3.56 -3.21 8.15
C VAL A 10 -4.34 -2.67 6.96
N PHE A 11 -5.56 -3.15 6.77
CA PHE A 11 -6.48 -2.62 5.78
C PHE A 11 -7.79 -2.18 6.45
N ASN A 12 -8.21 -0.96 6.13
CA ASN A 12 -9.51 -0.42 6.53
C ASN A 12 -10.45 -0.46 5.32
N SER A 13 -11.38 -1.42 5.32
CA SER A 13 -12.36 -1.58 4.25
C SER A 13 -13.41 -0.48 4.17
N VAL A 14 -13.67 0.24 5.28
CA VAL A 14 -14.63 1.35 5.34
C VAL A 14 -14.07 2.57 4.62
N ALA A 15 -12.83 2.96 4.95
CA ALA A 15 -12.14 4.09 4.34
C ALA A 15 -11.44 3.72 3.01
N TYR A 16 -11.27 2.43 2.73
CA TYR A 16 -10.49 1.90 1.61
C TYR A 16 -9.02 2.36 1.62
N THR A 17 -8.45 2.35 2.81
CA THR A 17 -7.06 2.73 3.08
C THR A 17 -6.28 1.58 3.69
N ALA A 18 -4.96 1.62 3.52
CA ALA A 18 -4.05 0.61 4.03
C ALA A 18 -2.88 1.26 4.78
N SER A 19 -2.46 0.59 5.85
CA SER A 19 -1.15 0.80 6.45
C SER A 19 -0.19 -0.22 5.84
N ILE A 20 0.89 0.26 5.26
CA ILE A 20 1.85 -0.53 4.50
C ILE A 20 3.26 -0.31 5.03
N GLN A 21 4.11 -1.30 4.88
CA GLN A 21 5.54 -1.19 5.18
C GLN A 21 6.32 -1.35 3.87
N LEU A 22 7.13 -0.37 3.50
CA LEU A 22 7.92 -0.46 2.28
C LEU A 22 9.00 -1.55 2.41
N ALA A 23 9.17 -2.35 1.35
CA ALA A 23 10.20 -3.36 1.31
C ALA A 23 11.57 -2.68 1.13
N GLY A 24 12.52 -2.99 2.02
CA GLY A 24 13.87 -2.42 2.02
C GLY A 24 14.14 -1.42 3.13
N ASP A 25 13.10 -0.91 3.81
CA ASP A 25 13.28 -0.07 4.99
C ASP A 25 12.19 -0.34 6.04
N TYR A 26 12.57 -1.06 7.09
CA TYR A 26 11.66 -1.48 8.15
C TYR A 26 11.08 -0.30 8.96
N LYS A 27 11.69 0.89 8.90
CA LYS A 27 11.18 2.09 9.58
C LYS A 27 10.13 2.86 8.79
N SER A 28 10.00 2.58 7.50
CA SER A 28 9.14 3.33 6.58
C SER A 28 7.74 2.73 6.52
N MET A 29 6.99 2.90 7.61
CA MET A 29 5.56 2.59 7.65
C MET A 29 4.77 3.80 7.14
N LEU A 30 3.93 3.56 6.14
CA LEU A 30 3.02 4.55 5.59
C LEU A 30 1.61 4.18 6.04
N GLU A 31 0.91 5.16 6.59
CA GLU A 31 -0.47 5.03 7.04
C GLU A 31 -1.40 5.76 6.08
N GLU A 32 -2.68 5.39 6.12
CA GLU A 32 -3.74 6.01 5.31
C GLU A 32 -3.48 5.98 3.79
N VAL A 33 -2.69 5.03 3.30
CA VAL A 33 -2.40 4.89 1.87
C VAL A 33 -3.66 4.45 1.15
N LYS A 34 -4.01 5.15 0.07
CA LYS A 34 -5.21 4.84 -0.72
C LYS A 34 -5.03 3.51 -1.44
N VAL A 35 -6.11 2.75 -1.54
CA VAL A 35 -6.12 1.46 -2.25
C VAL A 35 -6.98 1.58 -3.50
N ALA A 36 -6.48 1.07 -4.63
CA ALA A 36 -7.24 1.05 -5.87
C ALA A 36 -8.54 0.24 -5.69
N ARG A 37 -9.66 0.84 -6.10
CA ARG A 37 -11.02 0.31 -5.86
C ARG A 37 -11.36 -0.97 -6.63
N ASN A 38 -10.50 -1.37 -7.58
CA ASN A 38 -10.61 -2.62 -8.31
C ASN A 38 -10.03 -3.82 -7.54
N ILE A 39 -9.29 -3.59 -6.45
CA ILE A 39 -8.72 -4.66 -5.61
C ILE A 39 -9.79 -5.11 -4.60
N PRO A 40 -10.25 -6.37 -4.63
CA PRO A 40 -11.25 -6.83 -3.67
C PRO A 40 -10.75 -6.74 -2.23
N ALA A 41 -11.61 -6.30 -1.30
CA ALA A 41 -11.29 -6.24 0.12
C ALA A 41 -10.85 -7.60 0.70
N ALA A 42 -11.38 -8.70 0.15
CA ALA A 42 -11.00 -10.06 0.54
C ALA A 42 -9.53 -10.39 0.24
N GLU A 43 -8.92 -9.72 -0.74
CA GLU A 43 -7.51 -9.92 -1.09
C GLU A 43 -6.55 -9.09 -0.21
N MET A 44 -7.06 -8.10 0.53
CA MET A 44 -6.27 -7.20 1.37
C MET A 44 -5.99 -7.78 2.75
N LEU A 45 -5.32 -8.94 2.78
CA LEU A 45 -4.91 -9.62 4.01
C LEU A 45 -3.52 -9.19 4.47
N ALA A 46 -3.37 -8.93 5.77
CA ALA A 46 -2.10 -8.55 6.37
C ALA A 46 -0.99 -9.58 6.05
N GLY A 47 0.21 -9.08 5.75
CA GLY A 47 1.37 -9.88 5.37
C GLY A 47 1.55 -10.09 3.86
N ARG A 48 0.55 -9.76 3.03
CA ARG A 48 0.67 -9.87 1.56
C ARG A 48 1.56 -8.80 0.96
N ASN A 49 2.15 -9.13 -0.19
CA ASN A 49 2.97 -8.19 -0.95
C ASN A 49 2.07 -7.25 -1.76
N LEU A 50 2.48 -6.00 -1.85
CA LEU A 50 1.80 -4.92 -2.54
C LEU A 50 2.71 -4.29 -3.58
N GLY A 51 2.10 -3.87 -4.70
CA GLY A 51 2.67 -2.90 -5.62
C GLY A 51 2.09 -1.52 -5.30
N VAL A 52 2.96 -0.56 -4.97
CA VAL A 52 2.57 0.78 -4.56
C VAL A 52 3.16 1.79 -5.52
N TRP A 53 2.30 2.59 -6.13
CA TRP A 53 2.66 3.68 -7.01
C TRP A 53 2.91 4.95 -6.20
N PHE A 54 4.07 5.57 -6.39
CA PHE A 54 4.42 6.87 -5.84
C PHE A 54 4.23 7.91 -6.95
N PHE A 55 3.26 8.83 -6.77
CA PHE A 55 3.05 9.92 -7.73
C PHE A 55 4.15 10.96 -7.63
N ASP A 56 4.59 11.25 -6.40
CA ASP A 56 5.74 12.09 -6.10
C ASP A 56 6.64 11.37 -5.09
N ASP A 57 7.91 11.24 -5.42
CA ASP A 57 8.89 10.49 -4.63
C ASP A 57 9.27 11.27 -3.35
N HIS A 58 8.97 12.57 -3.27
CA HIS A 58 9.16 13.41 -2.09
C HIS A 58 7.91 13.49 -1.20
N ASN A 59 6.74 13.11 -1.71
CA ASN A 59 5.48 13.15 -0.98
C ASN A 59 4.89 11.74 -0.84
N THR A 60 5.28 11.05 0.23
CA THR A 60 4.81 9.70 0.53
C THR A 60 3.30 9.62 0.82
N LYS A 61 2.63 10.76 1.05
CA LYS A 61 1.16 10.81 1.21
C LYS A 61 0.43 10.68 -0.12
N ASP A 62 1.09 10.97 -1.24
CA ASP A 62 0.52 10.81 -2.58
C ASP A 62 0.93 9.46 -3.18
N THR A 63 0.48 8.41 -2.52
CA THR A 63 0.76 7.02 -2.88
C THR A 63 -0.53 6.21 -3.03
N LEU A 64 -0.49 5.23 -3.92
CA LEU A 64 -1.63 4.39 -4.25
C LEU A 64 -1.22 2.92 -4.35
N VAL A 65 -1.93 2.05 -3.64
CA VAL A 65 -1.82 0.60 -3.82
C VAL A 65 -2.53 0.22 -5.12
N ILE A 66 -1.79 -0.34 -6.07
CA ILE A 66 -2.29 -0.72 -7.40
C ILE A 66 -2.31 -2.23 -7.63
N ALA A 67 -1.63 -3.01 -6.78
CA ALA A 67 -1.59 -4.46 -6.89
C ALA A 67 -1.42 -5.13 -5.53
N VAL A 68 -2.01 -6.32 -5.38
CA VAL A 68 -1.78 -7.27 -4.27
C VAL A 68 -1.32 -8.57 -4.89
N TYR A 69 -0.27 -9.19 -4.34
CA TYR A 69 0.26 -10.47 -4.80
C TYR A 69 0.89 -11.28 -3.66
N SER A 70 1.11 -12.57 -3.92
CA SER A 70 1.77 -13.53 -3.01
C SER A 70 3.01 -14.08 -3.69
#